data_AF-A0A7J6X4F1-F1
#
_entry.id   AF-A0A7J6X4F1-F1
#
_cell.length_a   1.000
_cell.length_b   1.000
_cell.length_c   1.000
_cell.angle_alpha   90.00
_cell.angle_beta   90.00
_cell.angle_gamma   90.00
#
_symmetry.space_group_name_H-M   'P 1'
#
loop_
_entity.id
_entity.type
_entity.pdbx_description
1 polymer ?
#
loop_
_entity_poly.entity_id
_entity_poly.type
_entity_poly.pdbx_seq_one_letter_code
_entity_poly.pdbx_strand_id
1 'polypeptide(L)'
;MEKSSNVHYSQMVLKAVRELNEKDGSKEEAIMKYIETTYNESPNFFLDILKYNLKSLIKDGDIELTPESTYILAGHYERLRMEEFEAKLKADPRSIFVTYKLFERK
;
A
#
# COMPACT_ATOMS: atom_id res chain seq x y z
N MET A 1 12.65 26.48 11.05
CA MET A 1 13.47 25.49 10.32
C MET A 1 12.73 24.16 10.40
N GLU A 2 12.02 23.72 9.36
CA GLU A 2 11.13 22.55 9.52
C GLU A 2 10.91 21.73 8.23
N LYS A 3 11.76 21.91 7.21
CA LYS A 3 11.61 21.23 5.92
C LYS A 3 12.45 19.95 5.77
N SER A 4 13.35 19.66 6.71
CA SER A 4 14.35 18.60 6.52
C SER A 4 13.93 17.22 7.05
N SER A 5 13.05 17.15 8.03
CA SER A 5 12.64 15.88 8.67
C SER A 5 11.61 15.11 7.83
N ASN A 6 10.62 15.79 7.25
CA ASN A 6 9.56 15.11 6.50
C ASN A 6 10.07 14.34 5.26
N VAL A 7 11.00 14.92 4.50
CA VAL A 7 11.54 14.29 3.28
C VAL A 7 12.28 12.99 3.60
N HIS A 8 12.95 12.93 4.74
CA HIS A 8 13.69 11.75 5.17
C HIS A 8 12.76 10.58 5.51
N TYR A 9 11.67 10.85 6.23
CA TYR A 9 10.70 9.82 6.59
C TYR A 9 9.90 9.33 5.38
N SER A 10 9.54 10.19 4.42
CA SER A 10 8.87 9.74 3.19
C SER A 10 9.70 8.70 2.45
N GLN A 11 11.01 8.91 2.35
CA GLN A 11 11.93 7.97 1.70
C GLN A 11 12.09 6.66 2.48
N MET A 12 12.14 6.72 3.81
CA MET A 12 12.17 5.53 4.67
C MET A 12 10.92 4.68 4.49
N VAL A 13 9.74 5.31 4.48
CA VAL A 13 8.45 4.64 4.29
C VAL A 13 8.36 4.01 2.91
N LEU A 14 8.70 4.78 1.87
CA LEU A 14 8.68 4.26 0.49
C LEU A 14 9.67 3.10 0.32
N LYS A 15 10.86 3.19 0.92
CA LYS A 15 11.84 2.10 0.91
C LYS A 15 11.32 0.88 1.65
N ALA A 16 10.69 1.05 2.81
CA ALA A 16 10.10 -0.06 3.57
C ALA A 16 9.04 -0.80 2.74
N VAL A 17 8.12 -0.08 2.09
CA VAL A 17 7.10 -0.69 1.20
C VAL A 17 7.75 -1.44 0.03
N ARG A 18 8.82 -0.88 -0.56
CA ARG A 18 9.57 -1.53 -1.65
C ARG A 18 10.32 -2.78 -1.21
N GLU A 19 10.92 -2.77 -0.03
CA GLU A 19 11.77 -3.86 0.46
C GLU A 19 10.96 -5.00 1.08
N LEU A 20 9.85 -4.67 1.75
CA LEU A 20 8.91 -5.68 2.22
C LEU A 20 8.28 -6.42 1.04
N ASN A 21 7.92 -5.69 -0.03
CA ASN A 21 7.38 -6.24 -1.29
C ASN A 21 6.39 -7.39 -1.08
N GLU A 22 5.56 -7.27 -0.04
CA GLU A 22 4.65 -8.33 0.35
C GLU A 22 3.58 -8.49 -0.74
N LYS A 23 3.26 -9.73 -1.09
CA LYS A 23 2.38 -10.05 -2.21
C LYS A 23 1.04 -9.31 -2.13
N ASP A 24 0.47 -9.24 -0.93
CA ASP A 24 -0.82 -8.60 -0.66
C ASP A 24 -0.65 -7.19 -0.06
N GLY A 25 0.58 -6.67 -0.07
CA GLY A 25 0.96 -5.40 0.52
C GLY A 25 1.35 -5.44 1.98
N SER A 26 1.94 -4.33 2.40
CA SER A 26 2.52 -4.21 3.72
C SER A 26 1.63 -3.47 4.69
N LYS A 27 1.41 -4.07 5.86
CA LYS A 27 0.67 -3.45 6.96
C LYS A 27 1.46 -2.29 7.56
N GLU A 28 0.75 -1.34 8.15
CA GLU A 28 1.36 -0.23 8.90
C GLU A 28 2.38 -0.74 9.94
N GLU A 29 2.03 -1.81 10.67
CA GLU A 29 2.90 -2.44 11.67
C GLU A 29 4.19 -3.03 11.06
N ALA A 30 4.11 -3.61 9.87
CA ALA A 30 5.27 -4.19 9.19
C ALA A 30 6.24 -3.10 8.72
N ILE A 31 5.69 -2.01 8.17
CA ILE A 31 6.45 -0.82 7.77
C ILE A 31 7.11 -0.17 8.99
N MET A 32 6.36 -0.03 10.08
CA MET A 32 6.84 0.51 11.34
C MET A 32 8.01 -0.32 11.88
N LYS A 33 7.83 -1.65 11.94
CA LYS A 33 8.88 -2.57 12.40
C LYS A 33 10.12 -2.53 11.51
N TYR A 34 9.96 -2.43 10.20
CA TYR A 34 11.09 -2.31 9.26
C TYR A 34 11.89 -1.03 9.54
N ILE A 35 11.20 0.09 9.77
CA ILE A 35 11.87 1.37 10.03
C ILE A 35 12.58 1.35 11.39
N GLU A 36 11.94 0.79 12.41
CA GLU A 36 12.52 0.60 13.75
C GLU A 36 13.81 -0.23 13.68
N THR A 37 13.80 -1.37 12.99
CA THR A 37 14.98 -2.26 12.92
C THR A 37 16.07 -1.73 12.00
N THR A 38 15.71 -1.06 10.91
CA THR A 38 16.67 -0.59 9.89
C THR A 38 17.34 0.72 10.28
N TYR A 39 16.59 1.63 10.92
CA TYR A 39 17.04 2.98 11.24
C TYR A 39 17.16 3.25 12.74
N ASN A 40 16.84 2.26 13.58
CA ASN A 40 16.90 2.36 15.05
C ASN A 40 16.00 3.50 15.59
N GLU A 41 14.88 3.74 14.92
CA GLU A 41 13.88 4.77 15.23
C GLU A 41 12.82 4.22 16.19
N SER A 42 12.43 5.01 17.20
CA SER A 42 11.47 4.56 18.20
C SER A 42 10.01 4.73 17.72
N PRO A 43 9.18 3.67 17.69
CA PRO A 43 7.80 3.69 17.20
C PRO A 43 6.95 4.83 17.74
N ASN A 44 7.12 5.14 19.03
CA ASN A 44 6.32 6.15 19.73
C ASN A 44 6.55 7.57 19.20
N PHE A 45 7.73 7.86 18.65
CA PHE A 45 8.06 9.18 18.12
C PHE A 45 7.69 9.33 16.65
N PHE A 46 7.70 8.24 15.87
CA PHE A 46 7.52 8.32 14.43
C PHE A 46 6.14 7.87 13.94
N LEU A 47 5.24 7.35 14.79
CA LEU A 47 3.91 6.86 14.35
C LEU A 47 3.07 7.94 13.64
N ASP A 48 2.97 9.14 14.21
CA ASP A 48 2.21 10.23 13.60
C ASP A 48 2.85 10.71 12.29
N ILE A 49 4.19 10.71 12.26
CA ILE A 49 4.99 11.05 11.08
C ILE A 49 4.78 10.00 9.99
N LEU A 50 4.78 8.71 10.34
CA LEU A 50 4.51 7.59 9.42
C LEU A 50 3.13 7.75 8.79
N LYS A 51 2.09 7.95 9.59
CA LYS A 51 0.71 8.13 9.10
C LYS A 51 0.58 9.34 8.18
N TYR A 52 1.24 10.45 8.51
CA TYR A 52 1.28 11.62 7.66
C TYR A 52 1.95 11.32 6.31
N ASN A 53 3.10 10.65 6.34
CA ASN A 53 3.86 10.30 5.14
C ASN A 53 3.14 9.29 4.25
N LEU A 54 2.51 8.26 4.84
CA LEU A 54 1.68 7.29 4.09
C LEU A 54 0.55 8.01 3.34
N LYS A 55 -0.16 8.94 4.00
CA LYS A 55 -1.21 9.73 3.35
C LYS A 55 -0.66 10.63 2.23
N SER A 56 0.52 11.22 2.41
CA SER A 56 1.17 12.01 1.35
C SER A 56 1.52 11.14 0.15
N LEU A 57 2.21 10.02 0.38
CA LEU A 57 2.63 9.10 -0.70
C LEU A 57 1.44 8.52 -1.47
N ILE A 58 0.30 8.29 -0.80
CA ILE A 58 -0.96 7.92 -1.48
C ILE A 58 -1.45 9.06 -2.38
N LYS A 59 -1.44 10.29 -1.86
CA LYS A 59 -1.89 11.46 -2.61
C LYS A 59 -0.98 11.77 -3.80
N ASP A 60 0.31 11.54 -3.64
CA ASP A 60 1.34 11.75 -4.67
C ASP A 60 1.34 10.62 -5.71
N GLY A 61 0.68 9.49 -5.42
CA GLY A 61 0.53 8.36 -6.33
C GLY A 61 1.74 7.42 -6.35
N ASP A 62 2.59 7.46 -5.32
CA ASP A 62 3.75 6.56 -5.18
C ASP A 62 3.34 5.20 -4.59
N ILE A 63 2.33 5.19 -3.72
CA ILE A 63 1.78 3.99 -3.09
C ILE A 63 0.26 4.00 -3.16
N GLU A 64 -0.35 2.82 -3.05
CA GLU A 64 -1.80 2.63 -3.01
C GLU A 64 -2.19 1.90 -1.73
N LEU A 65 -3.37 2.24 -1.20
CA LEU A 65 -3.98 1.54 -0.07
C LEU A 65 -4.96 0.50 -0.60
N THR A 66 -4.74 -0.77 -0.27
CA THR A 66 -5.65 -1.85 -0.63
C THR A 66 -6.90 -1.84 0.26
N PRO A 67 -8.01 -2.51 -0.14
CA PRO A 67 -9.18 -2.72 0.71
C PRO A 67 -8.87 -3.44 2.03
N GLU A 68 -7.78 -4.20 2.09
CA GLU A 68 -7.34 -4.93 3.27
C GLU A 68 -6.52 -4.08 4.24
N SER A 69 -6.45 -2.77 4.02
CA SER A 69 -5.66 -1.81 4.80
C SER A 69 -4.15 -2.09 4.76
N THR A 70 -3.65 -2.59 3.62
CA THR A 70 -2.22 -2.76 3.34
C THR A 70 -1.75 -1.73 2.31
N TYR A 71 -0.47 -1.37 2.37
CA TYR A 71 0.17 -0.41 1.48
C TYR A 71 1.02 -1.14 0.44
N ILE A 72 0.82 -0.83 -0.82
CA ILE A 72 1.55 -1.38 -1.97
C ILE A 72 2.08 -0.27 -2.85
N LEU A 73 3.06 -0.59 -3.70
CA LEU A 73 3.52 0.34 -4.72
C LEU A 73 2.43 0.61 -5.75
N ALA A 74 2.38 1.85 -6.23
CA ALA A 74 1.44 2.23 -7.28
C ALA A 74 1.61 1.33 -8.52
N GLY A 75 0.49 0.92 -9.11
CA GLY A 75 0.44 0.01 -10.26
C GLY A 75 0.68 -1.48 -9.94
N HIS A 76 0.96 -1.84 -8.68
CA HIS A 76 0.94 -3.25 -8.25
C HIS A 76 -0.49 -3.73 -7.94
N TYR A 77 -1.39 -2.83 -7.53
CA TYR A 77 -2.75 -3.18 -7.16
C TYR A 77 -3.57 -3.70 -8.33
N GLU A 78 -3.48 -3.03 -9.49
CA GLU A 78 -4.20 -3.45 -10.69
C GLU A 78 -3.76 -4.84 -11.14
N ARG A 79 -2.46 -5.15 -11.01
CA ARG A 79 -1.93 -6.49 -11.30
C ARG A 79 -2.53 -7.54 -10.37
N LEU A 80 -2.49 -7.33 -9.06
CA LEU A 80 -3.07 -8.26 -8.08
C LEU A 80 -4.56 -8.45 -8.30
N ARG A 81 -5.30 -7.35 -8.53
CA ARG A 81 -6.72 -7.39 -8.84
C ARG A 81 -7.01 -8.22 -10.10
N MET A 82 -6.23 -8.03 -11.16
CA MET A 82 -6.40 -8.78 -12.41
C MET A 82 -6.07 -10.27 -12.21
N GLU A 83 -5.02 -10.61 -11.47
CA GLU A 83 -4.67 -12.00 -11.14
C GLU A 83 -5.79 -12.69 -10.34
N GLU A 84 -6.33 -12.02 -9.31
CA GLU A 84 -7.49 -12.53 -8.57
C GLU A 84 -8.71 -12.71 -9.46
N PHE A 85 -8.94 -11.74 -10.34
CA PHE A 85 -10.07 -11.75 -11.26
C PHE A 85 -9.96 -12.90 -12.27
N GLU A 86 -8.78 -13.13 -12.83
CA GLU A 86 -8.48 -14.29 -13.68
C GLU A 86 -8.62 -15.62 -12.93
N ALA A 87 -8.17 -15.68 -11.67
CA ALA A 87 -8.36 -16.86 -10.83
C ALA A 87 -9.85 -17.14 -10.59
N LYS A 88 -10.64 -16.10 -10.32
CA LYS A 88 -12.11 -16.19 -10.17
C LYS A 88 -12.78 -16.60 -11.48
N LEU A 89 -12.35 -16.07 -12.63
CA LEU A 89 -12.78 -16.51 -13.97
C LEU A 89 -12.52 -17.99 -14.22
N LYS A 90 -11.33 -18.48 -13.86
CA LYS A 90 -10.96 -19.89 -14.00
C LYS A 90 -11.76 -20.79 -13.05
N ALA A 91 -12.02 -20.33 -11.83
CA ALA A 91 -12.73 -21.09 -10.81
C ALA A 91 -14.25 -21.19 -11.07
N ASP A 92 -14.88 -20.09 -11.50
CA ASP A 92 -16.29 -20.06 -11.90
C ASP A 92 -16.56 -18.98 -12.98
N PRO A 93 -16.59 -19.36 -14.26
CA PRO A 93 -16.82 -18.45 -15.37
C PRO A 93 -18.19 -17.75 -15.35
N ARG A 94 -19.18 -18.27 -14.60
CA ARG A 94 -20.55 -17.74 -14.55
C ARG A 94 -20.75 -16.64 -13.51
N SER A 95 -19.82 -16.51 -12.56
CA SER A 95 -19.87 -15.56 -11.44
C SER A 95 -19.68 -14.09 -11.86
N ILE A 96 -19.03 -13.86 -13.00
CA ILE A 96 -18.53 -12.53 -13.41
C ILE A 96 -19.52 -11.69 -14.23
N PHE A 97 -20.54 -12.30 -14.84
CA PHE A 97 -21.59 -11.54 -15.53
C PHE A 97 -22.45 -10.69 -14.58
N VAL A 98 -22.40 -10.96 -13.26
CA VAL A 98 -23.13 -10.18 -12.24
C VAL A 98 -22.38 -8.91 -11.86
N THR A 99 -21.05 -8.96 -11.75
CA THR A 99 -20.22 -7.81 -11.34
C THR A 99 -20.02 -6.77 -12.43
N TYR A 100 -19.90 -7.16 -13.71
CA TYR A 100 -19.77 -6.19 -14.81
C TYR A 100 -21.04 -5.38 -15.06
N LYS A 101 -22.22 -6.00 -14.93
CA LYS A 101 -23.51 -5.34 -15.19
C LYS A 101 -23.88 -4.27 -14.14
N LEU A 102 -23.23 -4.29 -12.98
CA LEU A 102 -23.35 -3.28 -11.92
C LEU A 102 -22.46 -2.05 -12.17
N PHE A 103 -21.35 -2.20 -12.89
CA PHE A 103 -20.38 -1.12 -13.13
C PHE A 103 -20.65 -0.32 -14.41
N GLU A 104 -21.35 -0.89 -15.40
CA GLU A 104 -21.78 -0.15 -16.62
C GLU A 104 -23.01 0.75 -16.41
N ARG A 105 -23.55 0.84 -15.19
CA ARG A 105 -24.59 1.80 -14.82
C ARG A 105 -23.98 3.01 -14.10
N LYS A 106 -23.28 3.85 -14.85
CA LYS A 106 -23.08 5.26 -14.52
C LYS A 106 -23.25 6.11 -15.77
#